data_AF-G2I103-F1
#
_entry.id   AF-G2I103-F1
#
_cell.length_a   1.000
_cell.length_b   1.000
_cell.length_c   1.000
_cell.angle_alpha   90.00
_cell.angle_beta   90.00
_cell.angle_gamma   90.00
#
_symmetry.space_group_name_H-M   'P 1'
#
loop_
_entity.id
_entity.type
_entity.pdbx_description
1 polymer ?
#
loop_
_entity_poly.entity_id
_entity_poly.type
_entity_poly.pdbx_seq_one_letter_code
_entity_poly.pdbx_strand_id
1 'polypeptide(L)'
;MNTHAMLVHQTRYHYDRPVHLGPQTIRLHPLPGCASMISYSMDIAPAQHNCTWDHDAFGNRIARITFAERVTHFDITVRLATDQTPTNPFHFTIAPSARLWPAGAETFKDHAPAPYRQPACPPDTPTPLLDALVARWRATGPRPALEILVELTRAIATRIAYRIRLEAGVWSPEETLRNGAGSCRDSAWLLIAVLRRLGLAARFVSGYLFQPRPDAPGQYGAELHAWVQAYLPGAGWIGLDTTSGLLAAQGHVPLAVAATPHQAAPVSGLLDQCVATFEAVMETFPLPAGSQVLPLQRQARISL
;
A
#
# COMPACT_ATOMS: atom_id res chain seq x y z
N MET A 1 8.62 12.15 22.63
CA MET A 1 7.73 11.21 23.35
C MET A 1 7.35 10.15 22.34
N ASN A 2 7.51 8.87 22.67
CA ASN A 2 7.05 7.82 21.78
C ASN A 2 5.53 7.76 21.85
N THR A 3 4.88 7.75 20.69
CA THR A 3 3.42 7.68 20.61
C THR A 3 3.07 6.37 19.95
N HIS A 4 2.27 5.54 20.60
CA HIS A 4 1.86 4.26 20.04
C HIS A 4 0.35 4.27 19.74
N ALA A 5 -0.05 3.58 18.68
CA ALA A 5 -1.44 3.43 18.29
C ALA A 5 -1.75 1.96 17.98
N MET A 6 -2.89 1.47 18.46
CA MET A 6 -3.46 0.19 18.05
C MET A 6 -4.51 0.42 16.97
N LEU A 7 -4.45 -0.34 15.90
CA LEU A 7 -5.48 -0.47 14.88
C LEU A 7 -6.22 -1.80 15.07
N VAL A 8 -7.53 -1.74 14.95
CA VAL A 8 -8.41 -2.89 14.72
C VAL A 8 -9.06 -2.69 13.36
N HIS A 9 -8.66 -3.49 12.37
CA HIS A 9 -9.24 -3.50 11.04
C HIS A 9 -10.09 -4.76 10.89
N GLN A 10 -11.38 -4.56 10.61
CA GLN A 10 -12.31 -5.65 10.30
C GLN A 10 -12.76 -5.54 8.86
N THR A 11 -12.56 -6.60 8.08
CA THR A 11 -13.18 -6.78 6.77
C THR A 11 -14.20 -7.91 6.87
N ARG A 12 -15.44 -7.69 6.44
CA ARG A 12 -16.51 -8.69 6.45
C ARG A 12 -17.11 -8.82 5.06
N TYR A 13 -17.16 -10.06 4.59
CA TYR A 13 -17.90 -10.44 3.39
C TYR A 13 -19.08 -11.30 3.81
N HIS A 14 -20.30 -10.93 3.43
CA HIS A 14 -21.46 -11.80 3.61
C HIS A 14 -22.01 -12.18 2.24
N TYR A 15 -22.35 -13.45 2.08
CA TYR A 15 -22.87 -14.01 0.85
C TYR A 15 -24.36 -14.31 1.00
N ASP A 16 -25.14 -14.06 -0.05
CA ASP A 16 -26.58 -14.30 -0.11
C ASP A 16 -26.98 -15.78 0.05
N ARG A 17 -26.02 -16.69 -0.12
CA ARG A 17 -26.17 -18.15 0.03
C ARG A 17 -24.82 -18.78 0.42
N PRO A 18 -24.80 -20.07 0.84
CA PRO A 18 -23.55 -20.81 0.95
C PRO A 18 -22.83 -20.90 -0.41
N VAL A 19 -21.57 -20.46 -0.43
CA VAL A 19 -20.70 -20.44 -1.61
C VAL A 19 -19.42 -21.23 -1.37
N HIS A 20 -18.83 -21.77 -2.44
CA HIS A 20 -17.43 -22.19 -2.36
C HIS A 20 -16.54 -20.96 -2.48
N LEU A 21 -15.67 -20.82 -1.49
CA LEU A 21 -14.61 -19.84 -1.52
C LEU A 21 -13.33 -20.58 -1.89
N GLY A 22 -12.84 -20.37 -3.11
CA GLY A 22 -11.57 -20.91 -3.55
C GLY A 22 -10.41 -20.30 -2.75
N PRO A 23 -9.14 -20.66 -3.05
CA PRO A 23 -8.00 -20.15 -2.30
C PRO A 23 -7.98 -18.63 -2.24
N GLN A 24 -8.01 -18.10 -1.01
CA GLN A 24 -7.88 -16.67 -0.73
C GLN A 24 -6.44 -16.34 -0.34
N THR A 25 -5.97 -15.19 -0.75
CA THR A 25 -4.68 -14.61 -0.36
C THR A 25 -4.92 -13.29 0.33
N ILE A 26 -4.46 -13.18 1.58
CA ILE A 26 -4.56 -11.98 2.41
C ILE A 26 -3.17 -11.35 2.52
N ARG A 27 -3.09 -10.05 2.25
CA ARG A 27 -1.87 -9.22 2.28
C ARG A 27 -1.99 -8.09 3.30
N LEU A 28 -2.56 -8.41 4.46
CA LEU A 28 -2.80 -7.46 5.55
C LEU A 28 -1.76 -7.55 6.67
N HIS A 29 -0.64 -8.21 6.42
CA HIS A 29 0.49 -8.26 7.34
C HIS A 29 1.53 -7.20 6.94
N PRO A 30 2.09 -6.41 7.87
CA PRO A 30 3.16 -5.45 7.55
C PRO A 30 4.34 -6.11 6.86
N LEU A 31 5.00 -5.38 5.94
CA LEU A 31 6.17 -5.87 5.23
C LEU A 31 7.27 -6.33 6.22
N PRO A 32 8.06 -7.36 5.86
CA PRO A 32 9.26 -7.69 6.60
C PRO A 32 10.18 -6.47 6.77
N GLY A 33 10.61 -6.20 8.01
CA GLY A 33 11.44 -5.04 8.32
C GLY A 33 10.69 -3.71 8.52
N CYS A 34 9.35 -3.73 8.58
CA CYS A 34 8.56 -2.56 8.98
C CYS A 34 8.87 -2.17 10.44
N ALA A 35 9.69 -1.13 10.62
CA ALA A 35 10.19 -0.71 11.94
C ALA A 35 9.10 -0.19 12.89
N SER A 36 7.98 0.31 12.36
CA SER A 36 6.87 0.81 13.16
C SER A 36 5.97 -0.29 13.71
N MET A 37 6.09 -1.55 13.28
CA MET A 37 5.24 -2.64 13.80
C MET A 37 5.72 -3.10 15.19
N ILE A 38 4.86 -2.97 16.20
CA ILE A 38 5.10 -3.45 17.57
C ILE A 38 4.53 -4.85 17.76
N SER A 39 3.27 -5.06 17.35
CA SER A 39 2.61 -6.37 17.44
C SER A 39 1.54 -6.52 16.37
N TYR A 40 1.26 -7.77 16.01
CA TYR A 40 0.29 -8.12 14.96
C TYR A 40 -0.46 -9.40 15.33
N SER A 41 -1.77 -9.41 15.11
CA SER A 41 -2.59 -10.62 15.07
C SER A 41 -3.61 -10.55 13.95
N MET A 42 -4.00 -11.72 13.44
CA MET A 42 -5.07 -11.85 12.46
C MET A 42 -5.94 -13.04 12.81
N ASP A 43 -7.24 -12.79 12.92
CA ASP A 43 -8.28 -13.78 13.14
C ASP A 43 -9.15 -13.89 11.89
N ILE A 44 -9.56 -15.13 11.57
CA ILE A 44 -10.38 -15.45 10.41
C ILE A 44 -11.62 -16.20 10.88
N ALA A 45 -12.79 -15.78 10.37
CA ALA A 45 -14.04 -16.53 10.48
C ALA A 45 -14.57 -16.91 9.09
N PRO A 46 -15.21 -18.08 8.91
CA PRO A 46 -15.45 -19.15 9.91
C PRO A 46 -14.20 -19.80 10.50
N ALA A 47 -14.30 -20.35 11.72
CA ALA A 47 -13.15 -20.92 12.44
C ALA A 47 -12.58 -22.20 11.79
N GLN A 48 -13.41 -22.93 11.01
CA GLN A 48 -12.96 -24.10 10.26
C GLN A 48 -12.36 -23.67 8.92
N HIS A 49 -11.06 -23.42 8.90
CA HIS A 49 -10.30 -23.08 7.71
C HIS A 49 -8.87 -23.61 7.84
N ASN A 50 -8.20 -23.78 6.70
CA ASN A 50 -6.75 -23.95 6.68
C ASN A 50 -6.10 -22.58 6.42
N CYS A 51 -5.06 -22.26 7.19
CA CYS A 51 -4.26 -21.05 7.02
C CYS A 51 -2.80 -21.43 6.89
N THR A 52 -2.15 -20.98 5.82
CA THR A 52 -0.71 -21.12 5.62
C THR A 52 -0.09 -19.75 5.37
N TRP A 53 1.10 -19.52 5.94
CA TRP A 53 1.85 -18.28 5.75
C TRP A 53 3.00 -18.51 4.79
N ASP A 54 3.19 -17.59 3.86
CA ASP A 54 4.24 -17.66 2.83
C ASP A 54 4.72 -16.24 2.46
N HIS A 55 5.69 -16.17 1.56
CA HIS A 55 6.09 -14.94 0.88
C HIS A 55 5.76 -15.01 -0.61
N ASP A 56 5.19 -13.94 -1.17
CA ASP A 56 5.00 -13.86 -2.61
C ASP A 56 6.29 -13.46 -3.35
N ALA A 57 6.24 -13.40 -4.69
CA ALA A 57 7.38 -13.05 -5.53
C ALA A 57 7.94 -11.64 -5.29
N PHE A 58 7.23 -10.78 -4.57
CA PHE A 58 7.67 -9.43 -4.21
C PHE A 58 8.21 -9.35 -2.77
N GLY A 59 8.20 -10.47 -2.04
CA GLY A 59 8.61 -10.56 -0.64
C GLY A 59 7.53 -10.14 0.35
N ASN A 60 6.27 -10.00 -0.08
CA ASN A 60 5.17 -9.70 0.84
C ASN A 60 4.87 -10.92 1.71
N ARG A 61 4.63 -10.72 3.01
CA ARG A 61 4.14 -11.79 3.87
C ARG A 61 2.65 -11.98 3.63
N ILE A 62 2.27 -13.16 3.13
CA ILE A 62 0.90 -13.46 2.72
C ILE A 62 0.32 -14.63 3.53
N ALA A 63 -0.96 -14.55 3.85
CA ALA A 63 -1.71 -15.70 4.37
C ALA A 63 -2.58 -16.28 3.25
N ARG A 64 -2.49 -17.59 3.05
CA ARG A 64 -3.35 -18.34 2.14
C ARG A 64 -4.41 -19.08 2.95
N ILE A 65 -5.67 -18.76 2.68
CA ILE A 65 -6.83 -19.33 3.36
C ILE A 65 -7.60 -20.22 2.39
N THR A 66 -7.97 -21.41 2.84
CA THR A 66 -8.87 -22.30 2.11
C THR A 66 -9.94 -22.84 3.04
N PHE A 67 -11.16 -22.98 2.52
CA PHE A 67 -12.30 -23.58 3.20
C PHE A 67 -12.63 -24.91 2.51
N ALA A 68 -12.85 -25.96 3.31
CA ALA A 68 -13.30 -27.25 2.78
C ALA A 68 -14.81 -27.22 2.51
N GLU A 69 -15.56 -26.61 3.43
CA GLU A 69 -17.02 -26.48 3.36
C GLU A 69 -17.43 -25.15 2.72
N ARG A 70 -18.68 -25.10 2.24
CA ARG A 70 -19.28 -23.84 1.79
C ARG A 70 -19.45 -22.88 2.95
N VAL A 71 -19.24 -21.60 2.68
CA VAL A 71 -19.34 -20.53 3.68
C VAL A 71 -20.40 -19.51 3.30
N THR A 72 -21.02 -18.88 4.30
CA THR A 72 -21.96 -17.77 4.13
C THR A 72 -21.33 -16.41 4.45
N HIS A 73 -20.14 -16.42 5.02
CA HIS A 73 -19.36 -15.21 5.31
C HIS A 73 -17.86 -15.51 5.25
N PHE A 74 -17.06 -14.46 5.17
CA PHE A 74 -15.61 -14.50 5.34
C PHE A 74 -15.20 -13.22 6.07
N ASP A 75 -14.78 -13.37 7.32
CA ASP A 75 -14.40 -12.22 8.14
C ASP A 75 -12.91 -12.28 8.45
N ILE A 76 -12.27 -11.12 8.35
CA ILE A 76 -10.85 -10.92 8.64
C ILE A 76 -10.77 -9.82 9.69
N THR A 77 -10.23 -10.14 10.86
CA THR A 77 -9.94 -9.15 11.90
C THR A 77 -8.44 -9.06 12.10
N VAL A 78 -7.86 -7.90 11.79
CA VAL A 78 -6.45 -7.58 12.02
C VAL A 78 -6.35 -6.66 13.23
N ARG A 79 -5.42 -6.99 14.14
CA ARG A 79 -5.03 -6.12 15.25
C ARG A 79 -3.55 -5.79 15.09
N LEU A 80 -3.23 -4.52 15.07
CA LEU A 80 -1.88 -4.03 14.78
C LEU A 80 -1.53 -2.91 15.76
N ALA A 81 -0.52 -3.12 16.61
CA ALA A 81 0.08 -2.05 17.40
C ALA A 81 1.27 -1.46 16.64
N THR A 82 1.35 -0.13 16.61
CA THR A 82 2.36 0.60 15.84
C THR A 82 3.01 1.72 16.62
N ASP A 83 4.29 1.97 16.35
CA ASP A 83 5.02 3.16 16.78
C ASP A 83 4.77 4.30 15.78
N GLN A 84 4.17 5.37 16.29
CA GLN A 84 3.82 6.61 15.59
C GLN A 84 4.76 7.76 15.95
N THR A 85 5.93 7.45 16.55
CA THR A 85 6.99 8.43 16.78
C THR A 85 7.41 9.09 15.46
N PRO A 86 7.42 10.43 15.36
CA PRO A 86 7.81 11.12 14.13
C PRO A 86 9.19 10.69 13.63
N THR A 87 9.25 10.30 12.36
CA THR A 87 10.51 9.94 11.68
C THR A 87 10.86 11.03 10.67
N ASN A 88 12.16 11.30 10.46
CA ASN A 88 12.59 12.15 9.36
C ASN A 88 12.50 11.36 8.03
N PRO A 89 11.57 11.69 7.11
CA PRO A 89 11.41 10.95 5.87
C PRO A 89 12.56 11.17 4.87
N PHE A 90 13.49 12.09 5.17
CA PHE A 90 14.71 12.35 4.38
C PHE A 90 15.97 11.71 4.98
N HIS A 91 15.83 10.86 6.00
CA HIS A 91 16.97 10.21 6.65
C HIS A 91 17.50 9.03 5.82
N PHE A 92 18.18 9.34 4.72
CA PHE A 92 18.85 8.38 3.85
C PHE A 92 20.02 9.04 3.10
N THR A 93 20.86 8.23 2.47
CA THR A 93 22.00 8.73 1.67
C THR A 93 21.86 8.28 0.22
N ILE A 94 21.80 9.23 -0.73
CA ILE A 94 21.77 8.90 -2.16
C ILE A 94 23.20 8.67 -2.66
N ALA A 95 23.42 7.54 -3.33
CA ALA A 95 24.70 7.20 -3.93
C ALA A 95 25.11 8.28 -4.95
N PRO A 96 26.41 8.65 -5.04
CA PRO A 96 26.86 9.72 -5.93
C PRO A 96 26.39 9.57 -7.39
N SER A 97 26.36 8.34 -7.90
CA SER A 97 25.92 8.01 -9.27
C SER A 97 24.44 8.32 -9.54
N ALA A 98 23.59 8.35 -8.50
CA ALA A 98 22.15 8.54 -8.59
C ALA A 98 21.65 9.91 -8.13
N ARG A 99 22.56 10.85 -7.82
CA ARG A 99 22.18 12.19 -7.32
C ARG A 99 21.52 13.06 -8.39
N LEU A 100 21.89 12.89 -9.65
CA LEU A 100 21.34 13.62 -10.78
C LEU A 100 20.48 12.71 -11.65
N TRP A 101 19.36 13.24 -12.13
CA TRP A 101 18.48 12.61 -13.09
C TRP A 101 18.44 13.44 -14.39
N PRO A 102 18.40 12.81 -15.58
CA PRO A 102 18.50 11.36 -15.79
C PRO A 102 19.90 10.85 -15.45
N ALA A 103 19.98 9.76 -14.70
CA ALA A 103 21.26 9.09 -14.45
C ALA A 103 21.64 8.25 -15.67
N GLY A 104 22.92 7.88 -15.78
CA GLY A 104 23.39 6.98 -16.83
C GLY A 104 22.62 5.65 -16.81
N ALA A 105 22.46 5.03 -17.99
CA ALA A 105 21.67 3.80 -18.15
C ALA A 105 22.12 2.66 -17.21
N GLU A 106 23.40 2.62 -16.84
CA GLU A 106 23.96 1.62 -15.93
C GLU A 106 23.66 1.88 -14.45
N THR A 107 23.38 3.14 -14.06
CA THR A 107 23.19 3.54 -12.66
C THR A 107 22.04 2.81 -11.97
N PHE A 108 20.97 2.48 -12.71
CA PHE A 108 19.79 1.86 -12.13
C PHE A 108 19.65 0.38 -12.45
N LYS A 109 20.35 -0.15 -13.48
CA LYS A 109 20.12 -1.50 -14.03
C LYS A 109 20.32 -2.60 -12.98
N ASP A 110 21.34 -2.49 -12.13
CA ASP A 110 21.78 -3.57 -11.24
C ASP A 110 21.12 -3.56 -9.85
N HIS A 111 20.32 -2.55 -9.52
CA HIS A 111 19.91 -2.32 -8.14
C HIS A 111 18.41 -2.51 -7.85
N ALA A 112 17.54 -2.38 -8.85
CA ALA A 112 16.09 -2.55 -8.68
C ALA A 112 15.55 -3.71 -9.55
N PRO A 113 14.67 -4.58 -9.02
CA PRO A 113 14.08 -5.68 -9.79
C PRO A 113 13.42 -5.20 -11.09
N ALA A 114 13.66 -5.94 -12.18
CA ALA A 114 13.14 -5.62 -13.52
C ALA A 114 11.62 -5.36 -13.58
N PRO A 115 10.73 -6.08 -12.84
CA PRO A 115 9.30 -5.81 -12.86
C PRO A 115 8.90 -4.38 -12.49
N TYR A 116 9.69 -3.71 -11.65
CA TYR A 116 9.39 -2.33 -11.21
C TYR A 116 9.79 -1.25 -12.22
N ARG A 117 10.36 -1.64 -13.36
CA ARG A 117 10.66 -0.76 -14.50
C ARG A 117 9.74 -1.00 -15.69
N GLN A 118 8.94 -2.06 -15.67
CA GLN A 118 8.06 -2.39 -16.78
C GLN A 118 6.95 -1.34 -16.97
N PRO A 119 6.61 -0.97 -18.22
CA PRO A 119 5.54 -0.02 -18.48
C PRO A 119 4.26 -0.33 -17.72
N ALA A 120 3.65 0.70 -17.14
CA ALA A 120 2.40 0.60 -16.39
C ALA A 120 1.15 0.51 -17.32
N CYS A 121 1.31 0.82 -18.60
CA CYS A 121 0.25 0.78 -19.59
C CYS A 121 0.54 -0.35 -20.60
N PRO A 122 -0.50 -1.01 -21.14
CA PRO A 122 -0.32 -1.95 -22.24
C PRO A 122 0.37 -1.27 -23.45
N PRO A 123 1.23 -1.97 -24.22
CA PRO A 123 2.01 -1.37 -25.30
C PRO A 123 1.18 -0.66 -26.37
N ASP A 124 0.00 -1.19 -26.68
CA ASP A 124 -0.85 -0.72 -27.79
C ASP A 124 -1.96 0.25 -27.36
N THR A 125 -1.94 0.72 -26.11
CA THR A 125 -2.93 1.68 -25.61
C THR A 125 -2.42 3.12 -25.77
N PRO A 126 -3.12 3.99 -26.53
CA PRO A 126 -2.73 5.40 -26.66
C PRO A 126 -2.82 6.14 -25.32
N THR A 127 -1.80 6.93 -24.99
CA THR A 127 -1.72 7.67 -23.72
C THR A 127 -1.29 9.14 -23.89
N PRO A 128 -1.95 9.92 -24.75
CA PRO A 128 -1.47 11.26 -25.12
C PRO A 128 -1.31 12.22 -23.93
N LEU A 129 -2.17 12.14 -22.91
CA LEU A 129 -2.05 12.99 -21.72
C LEU A 129 -0.84 12.58 -20.87
N LEU A 130 -0.61 11.27 -20.70
CA LEU A 130 0.56 10.77 -19.99
C LEU A 130 1.85 11.06 -20.74
N ASP A 131 1.86 10.89 -22.07
CA ASP A 131 3.00 11.18 -22.94
C ASP A 131 3.39 12.66 -22.85
N ALA A 132 2.41 13.56 -22.93
CA ALA A 132 2.64 15.00 -22.77
C ALA A 132 3.16 15.36 -21.37
N LEU A 133 2.62 14.73 -20.32
CA LEU A 133 3.11 14.93 -18.96
C LEU A 133 4.57 14.48 -18.81
N VAL A 134 4.91 13.28 -19.30
CA VAL A 134 6.26 12.73 -19.26
C VAL A 134 7.23 13.61 -20.06
N ALA A 135 6.84 14.05 -21.26
CA ALA A 135 7.66 14.92 -22.10
C ALA A 135 8.00 16.24 -21.39
N ARG A 136 7.02 16.86 -20.72
CA ARG A 136 7.24 18.07 -19.91
C ARG A 136 8.26 17.86 -18.80
N TRP A 137 8.18 16.73 -18.08
CA TRP A 137 9.14 16.43 -17.02
C TRP A 137 10.54 16.11 -17.55
N ARG A 138 10.65 15.38 -18.66
CA ARG A 138 11.91 15.14 -19.38
C ARG A 138 12.62 16.43 -19.77
N ALA A 139 11.88 17.45 -20.19
CA ALA A 139 12.44 18.74 -20.56
C ALA A 139 13.02 19.55 -19.38
N THR A 140 12.78 19.16 -18.12
CA THR A 140 13.31 19.88 -16.95
C THR A 140 14.69 19.40 -16.50
N GLY A 141 15.20 18.29 -17.04
CA GLY A 141 16.51 17.73 -16.69
C GLY A 141 17.70 18.54 -17.27
N PRO A 142 18.92 18.37 -16.70
CA PRO A 142 19.26 17.53 -15.56
C PRO A 142 18.92 18.21 -14.21
N ARG A 143 18.44 17.43 -13.23
CA ARG A 143 18.07 17.91 -11.89
C ARG A 143 18.44 16.92 -10.80
N PRO A 144 18.53 17.34 -9.53
CA PRO A 144 18.65 16.39 -8.42
C PRO A 144 17.51 15.36 -8.44
N ALA A 145 17.85 14.07 -8.38
CA ALA A 145 16.88 12.99 -8.52
C ALA A 145 15.78 13.06 -7.43
N LEU A 146 16.15 13.43 -6.21
CA LEU A 146 15.21 13.62 -5.11
C LEU A 146 14.22 14.77 -5.38
N GLU A 147 14.66 15.87 -6.00
CA GLU A 147 13.77 16.97 -6.39
C GLU A 147 12.73 16.50 -7.39
N ILE A 148 13.13 15.70 -8.40
CA ILE A 148 12.19 15.11 -9.36
C ILE A 148 11.13 14.27 -8.62
N LEU A 149 11.52 13.42 -7.66
CA LEU A 149 10.56 12.62 -6.90
C LEU A 149 9.59 13.51 -6.09
N VAL A 150 10.11 14.50 -5.36
CA VAL A 150 9.31 15.38 -4.50
C VAL A 150 8.36 16.25 -5.33
N GLU A 151 8.88 16.92 -6.35
CA GLU A 151 8.10 17.87 -7.15
C GLU A 151 7.07 17.15 -8.02
N LEU A 152 7.40 15.99 -8.59
CA LEU A 152 6.43 15.21 -9.36
C LEU A 152 5.30 14.71 -8.46
N THR A 153 5.61 14.26 -7.25
CA THR A 153 4.59 13.83 -6.27
C THR A 153 3.66 14.99 -5.90
N ARG A 154 4.22 16.17 -5.62
CA ARG A 154 3.45 17.40 -5.36
C ARG A 154 2.61 17.81 -6.56
N ALA A 155 3.18 17.79 -7.76
CA ALA A 155 2.48 18.20 -8.97
C ALA A 155 1.29 17.29 -9.29
N ILE A 156 1.40 15.98 -9.04
CA ILE A 156 0.27 15.05 -9.17
C ILE A 156 -0.78 15.33 -8.09
N ALA A 157 -0.37 15.52 -6.84
CA ALA A 157 -1.29 15.86 -5.74
C ALA A 157 -2.07 17.16 -6.01
N THR A 158 -1.43 18.17 -6.61
CA THR A 158 -2.09 19.41 -7.00
C THR A 158 -3.00 19.24 -8.23
N ARG A 159 -2.62 18.39 -9.18
CA ARG A 159 -3.36 18.23 -10.45
C ARG A 159 -4.56 17.30 -10.33
N ILE A 160 -4.51 16.30 -9.44
CA ILE A 160 -5.51 15.25 -9.34
C ILE A 160 -6.32 15.46 -8.06
N ALA A 161 -7.59 15.86 -8.20
CA ALA A 161 -8.49 16.00 -7.07
C ALA A 161 -8.78 14.64 -6.42
N TYR A 162 -8.52 14.53 -5.11
CA TYR A 162 -8.81 13.30 -4.37
C TYR A 162 -10.32 13.03 -4.33
N ARG A 163 -10.71 11.79 -4.66
CA ARG A 163 -12.09 11.30 -4.57
C ARG A 163 -12.11 9.92 -3.96
N ILE A 164 -12.98 9.73 -2.97
CA ILE A 164 -13.30 8.40 -2.44
C ILE A 164 -14.04 7.63 -3.53
N ARG A 165 -13.60 6.40 -3.78
CA ARG A 165 -14.16 5.52 -4.79
C ARG A 165 -14.45 4.15 -4.21
N LEU A 166 -15.70 3.73 -4.30
CA LEU A 166 -16.15 2.43 -3.81
C LEU A 166 -16.03 1.35 -4.89
N GLU A 167 -15.91 1.72 -6.17
CA GLU A 167 -15.79 0.73 -7.24
C GLU A 167 -14.48 -0.05 -7.13
N ALA A 168 -14.48 -1.31 -7.55
CA ALA A 168 -13.25 -2.09 -7.64
C ALA A 168 -12.33 -1.59 -8.77
N GLY A 169 -11.05 -1.97 -8.69
CA GLY A 169 -10.05 -1.69 -9.72
C GLY A 169 -9.37 -0.33 -9.59
N VAL A 170 -8.44 -0.07 -10.49
CA VAL A 170 -7.65 1.17 -10.55
C VAL A 170 -7.80 1.74 -11.94
N TRP A 171 -8.05 3.04 -12.03
CA TRP A 171 -8.08 3.73 -13.32
C TRP A 171 -6.70 3.71 -13.96
N SER A 172 -6.68 3.61 -15.29
CA SER A 172 -5.45 3.79 -16.04
C SER A 172 -4.90 5.21 -15.80
N PRO A 173 -3.58 5.41 -15.93
CA PRO A 173 -2.97 6.73 -15.81
C PRO A 173 -3.61 7.78 -16.74
N GLU A 174 -3.98 7.36 -17.96
CA GLU A 174 -4.65 8.21 -18.94
C GLU A 174 -6.06 8.61 -18.50
N GLU A 175 -6.85 7.68 -17.94
CA GLU A 175 -8.17 7.97 -17.38
C GLU A 175 -8.07 8.91 -16.17
N THR A 176 -7.13 8.67 -15.26
CA THR A 176 -6.89 9.55 -14.09
C THR A 176 -6.56 10.98 -14.55
N LEU A 177 -5.70 11.13 -15.56
CA LEU A 177 -5.37 12.43 -16.13
C LEU A 177 -6.54 13.10 -16.84
N ARG A 178 -7.36 12.34 -17.58
CA ARG A 178 -8.54 12.84 -18.28
C ARG A 178 -9.61 13.32 -17.31
N ASN A 179 -9.84 12.58 -16.23
CA ASN A 179 -10.81 12.94 -15.21
C ASN A 179 -10.31 14.08 -14.29
N GLY A 180 -8.99 14.29 -14.19
CA GLY A 180 -8.41 15.25 -13.26
C GLY A 180 -8.69 14.94 -11.80
N ALA A 181 -9.05 13.69 -11.51
CA ALA A 181 -9.47 13.23 -10.19
C ALA A 181 -9.21 11.73 -10.05
N GLY A 182 -9.19 11.25 -8.81
CA GLY A 182 -9.03 9.82 -8.52
C GLY A 182 -8.87 9.54 -7.03
N SER A 183 -8.92 8.26 -6.70
CA SER A 183 -8.59 7.75 -5.35
C SER A 183 -7.08 7.62 -5.16
N CYS A 184 -6.63 7.30 -3.95
CA CYS A 184 -5.20 7.14 -3.63
C CYS A 184 -4.50 6.12 -4.54
N ARG A 185 -5.18 5.00 -4.84
CA ARG A 185 -4.71 3.97 -5.79
C ARG A 185 -4.55 4.50 -7.22
N ASP A 186 -5.43 5.39 -7.68
CA ASP A 186 -5.43 5.93 -9.05
C ASP A 186 -4.27 6.92 -9.24
N SER A 187 -4.08 7.83 -8.27
CA SER A 187 -2.99 8.80 -8.31
C SER A 187 -1.63 8.15 -8.07
N ALA A 188 -1.54 7.14 -7.20
CA ALA A 188 -0.32 6.35 -7.01
C ALA A 188 0.07 5.60 -8.29
N TRP A 189 -0.90 4.98 -8.99
CA TRP A 189 -0.62 4.28 -10.24
C TRP A 189 -0.19 5.23 -11.36
N LEU A 190 -0.79 6.41 -11.44
CA LEU A 190 -0.35 7.47 -12.34
C LEU A 190 1.12 7.88 -12.07
N LEU A 191 1.50 8.12 -10.80
CA LEU A 191 2.88 8.46 -10.46
C LEU A 191 3.85 7.34 -10.85
N ILE A 192 3.52 6.07 -10.62
CA ILE A 192 4.33 4.94 -11.06
C ILE A 192 4.51 4.95 -12.57
N ALA A 193 3.45 5.17 -13.34
CA ALA A 193 3.52 5.22 -14.79
C ALA A 193 4.45 6.33 -15.30
N VAL A 194 4.40 7.51 -14.69
CA VAL A 194 5.31 8.62 -15.02
C VAL A 194 6.75 8.23 -14.66
N LEU A 195 7.01 7.80 -13.42
CA LEU A 195 8.36 7.46 -12.94
C LEU A 195 9.03 6.39 -13.81
N ARG A 196 8.29 5.32 -14.16
CA ARG A 196 8.82 4.25 -15.01
C ARG A 196 9.15 4.75 -16.42
N ARG A 197 8.35 5.66 -16.99
CA ARG A 197 8.67 6.32 -18.27
C ARG A 197 9.82 7.32 -18.17
N LEU A 198 10.11 7.84 -16.98
CA LEU A 198 11.31 8.64 -16.70
C LEU A 198 12.55 7.77 -16.40
N GLY A 199 12.44 6.44 -16.49
CA GLY A 199 13.54 5.49 -16.27
C GLY A 199 13.79 5.15 -14.79
N LEU A 200 12.91 5.56 -13.88
CA LEU A 200 13.01 5.29 -12.46
C LEU A 200 12.21 4.03 -12.10
N ALA A 201 12.80 3.14 -11.32
CA ALA A 201 12.08 1.98 -10.81
C ALA A 201 11.08 2.42 -9.73
N ALA A 202 9.82 2.03 -9.89
CA ALA A 202 8.75 2.39 -8.98
C ALA A 202 7.81 1.20 -8.75
N ARG A 203 7.34 1.04 -7.51
CA ARG A 203 6.41 -0.03 -7.11
C ARG A 203 5.19 0.52 -6.39
N PHE A 204 4.08 -0.19 -6.54
CA PHE A 204 2.84 0.12 -5.86
C PHE A 204 2.92 -0.39 -4.44
N VAL A 205 2.43 0.40 -3.48
CA VAL A 205 2.33 0.02 -2.07
C VAL A 205 0.88 0.08 -1.63
N SER A 206 0.41 -0.99 -1.01
CA SER A 206 -0.86 -1.04 -0.29
C SER A 206 -0.57 -1.18 1.20
N GLY A 207 -1.20 -0.37 2.04
CA GLY A 207 -1.01 -0.47 3.47
C GLY A 207 -1.96 0.36 4.30
N TYR A 208 -1.62 0.59 5.56
CA TYR A 208 -2.39 1.49 6.43
C TYR A 208 -1.76 2.87 6.46
N LEU A 209 -2.60 3.90 6.54
CA LEU A 209 -2.19 5.27 6.82
C LEU A 209 -2.81 5.71 8.16
N PHE A 210 -1.96 5.91 9.17
CA PHE A 210 -2.35 6.55 10.42
C PHE A 210 -2.20 8.07 10.29
N GLN A 211 -3.25 8.81 10.64
CA GLN A 211 -3.25 10.26 10.59
C GLN A 211 -3.71 10.84 11.93
N PRO A 212 -3.03 11.83 12.51
CA PRO A 212 -3.52 12.50 13.71
C PRO A 212 -4.93 13.06 13.51
N ARG A 213 -5.82 12.87 14.48
CA ARG A 213 -7.15 13.49 14.45
C ARG A 213 -7.02 14.98 14.82
N PRO A 214 -7.50 15.91 13.97
CA PRO A 214 -7.37 17.35 14.23
C PRO A 214 -7.98 17.80 15.56
N ASP A 215 -9.05 17.14 15.98
CA ASP A 215 -9.87 17.44 17.15
C ASP A 215 -9.54 16.59 18.39
N ALA A 216 -8.61 15.65 18.28
CA ALA A 216 -8.27 14.73 19.37
C ALA A 216 -6.75 14.46 19.43
N PRO A 217 -5.99 15.33 20.12
CA PRO A 217 -4.54 15.18 20.27
C PRO A 217 -4.15 13.81 20.84
N GLY A 218 -3.15 13.17 20.21
CA GLY A 218 -2.69 11.83 20.57
C GLY A 218 -3.59 10.69 20.09
N GLN A 219 -4.71 10.99 19.44
CA GLN A 219 -5.52 10.00 18.72
C GLN A 219 -5.25 10.07 17.23
N TYR A 220 -5.40 8.93 16.58
CA TYR A 220 -5.17 8.77 15.14
C TYR A 220 -6.48 8.32 14.49
N GLY A 221 -6.75 8.72 13.26
CA GLY A 221 -7.55 7.94 12.32
C GLY A 221 -6.65 6.92 11.62
N ALA A 222 -7.25 5.88 11.04
CA ALA A 222 -6.55 4.96 10.17
C ALA A 222 -7.44 4.54 9.01
N GLU A 223 -6.84 4.40 7.84
CA GLU A 223 -7.50 3.88 6.65
C GLU A 223 -6.56 2.95 5.87
N LEU A 224 -7.14 2.10 5.02
CA LEU A 224 -6.38 1.46 3.96
C LEU A 224 -6.01 2.52 2.93
N HIS A 225 -4.75 2.56 2.57
CA HIS A 225 -4.18 3.56 1.70
C HIS A 225 -3.24 2.95 0.66
N ALA A 226 -3.03 3.68 -0.41
CA ALA A 226 -2.09 3.33 -1.46
C ALA A 226 -1.15 4.48 -1.77
N TRP A 227 0.12 4.16 -1.96
CA TRP A 227 1.16 5.12 -2.32
C TRP A 227 2.24 4.46 -3.18
N VAL A 228 3.28 5.21 -3.51
CA VAL A 228 4.36 4.77 -4.40
C VAL A 228 5.65 4.62 -3.62
N GLN A 229 6.45 3.63 -3.98
CA GLN A 229 7.87 3.61 -3.61
C GLN A 229 8.73 3.71 -4.86
N ALA A 230 9.66 4.67 -4.90
CA ALA A 230 10.64 4.83 -5.96
C ALA A 230 12.04 4.42 -5.45
N TYR A 231 12.79 3.70 -6.28
CA TYR A 231 14.13 3.25 -5.89
C TYR A 231 15.21 4.24 -6.32
N LEU A 232 16.05 4.68 -5.37
CA LEU A 232 17.30 5.38 -5.66
C LEU A 232 18.47 4.62 -5.00
N PRO A 233 19.55 4.29 -5.75
CA PRO A 233 20.76 3.70 -5.18
C PRO A 233 21.27 4.47 -3.95
N GLY A 234 21.68 3.73 -2.92
CA GLY A 234 22.04 4.27 -1.60
C GLY A 234 20.84 4.54 -0.68
N ALA A 235 19.79 5.20 -1.19
CA ALA A 235 18.61 5.54 -0.39
C ALA A 235 17.62 4.37 -0.27
N GLY A 236 17.66 3.42 -1.20
CA GLY A 236 16.70 2.32 -1.27
C GLY A 236 15.34 2.79 -1.80
N TRP A 237 14.26 2.25 -1.22
CA TRP A 237 12.89 2.56 -1.60
C TRP A 237 12.35 3.75 -0.83
N ILE A 238 12.16 4.87 -1.52
CA ILE A 238 11.63 6.12 -0.96
C ILE A 238 10.11 6.14 -1.18
N GLY A 239 9.33 6.31 -0.11
CA GLY A 239 7.87 6.39 -0.19
C GLY A 239 7.38 7.78 -0.59
N LEU A 240 6.42 7.83 -1.51
CA LEU A 240 5.84 9.03 -2.11
C LEU A 240 4.32 8.91 -2.10
N ASP A 241 3.64 9.83 -1.41
CA ASP A 241 2.18 9.84 -1.28
C ASP A 241 1.57 10.97 -2.11
N THR A 242 0.92 10.58 -3.21
CA THR A 242 0.25 11.51 -4.15
C THR A 242 -1.04 12.10 -3.62
N THR A 243 -1.52 11.65 -2.46
CA THR A 243 -2.72 12.23 -1.83
C THR A 243 -2.35 13.46 -1.00
N SER A 244 -1.22 13.40 -0.28
CA SER A 244 -0.70 14.53 0.51
C SER A 244 0.31 15.39 -0.25
N GLY A 245 0.93 14.85 -1.32
CA GLY A 245 2.04 15.50 -2.01
C GLY A 245 3.37 15.41 -1.24
N LEU A 246 3.48 14.50 -0.27
CA LEU A 246 4.62 14.39 0.64
C LEU A 246 5.31 13.03 0.53
N LEU A 247 6.49 12.92 1.15
CA LEU A 247 7.12 11.63 1.37
C LEU A 247 6.35 10.85 2.43
N ALA A 248 6.31 9.52 2.29
CA ALA A 248 5.78 8.64 3.30
C ALA A 248 6.64 8.70 4.58
N ALA A 249 6.00 8.63 5.74
CA ALA A 249 6.65 8.72 7.04
C ALA A 249 6.05 7.70 8.03
N GLN A 250 6.16 7.94 9.34
CA GLN A 250 5.75 7.01 10.40
C GLN A 250 4.29 6.52 10.30
N GLY A 251 3.39 7.35 9.75
CA GLY A 251 1.99 6.99 9.58
C GLY A 251 1.75 5.95 8.48
N HIS A 252 2.69 5.77 7.56
CA HIS A 252 2.57 4.84 6.43
C HIS A 252 3.11 3.46 6.81
N VAL A 253 2.21 2.51 7.09
CA VAL A 253 2.57 1.13 7.43
C VAL A 253 2.37 0.25 6.20
N PRO A 254 3.44 -0.09 5.45
CA PRO A 254 3.32 -0.88 4.23
C PRO A 254 2.95 -2.33 4.55
N LEU A 255 1.95 -2.87 3.85
CA LEU A 255 1.51 -4.27 4.00
C LEU A 255 1.92 -5.11 2.78
N ALA A 256 1.76 -4.54 1.58
CA ALA A 256 2.11 -5.20 0.33
C ALA A 256 2.75 -4.24 -0.66
N VAL A 257 3.72 -4.75 -1.41
CA VAL A 257 4.32 -4.07 -2.55
C VAL A 257 4.20 -4.93 -3.79
N ALA A 258 3.94 -4.31 -4.94
CA ALA A 258 3.87 -5.06 -6.18
C ALA A 258 4.20 -4.21 -7.41
N ALA A 259 4.45 -4.90 -8.53
CA ALA A 259 4.69 -4.25 -9.81
C ALA A 259 3.41 -3.65 -10.40
N THR A 260 2.24 -4.16 -10.03
CA THR A 260 0.93 -3.68 -10.48
C THR A 260 -0.07 -3.64 -9.32
N PRO A 261 -1.12 -2.78 -9.37
CA PRO A 261 -2.01 -2.61 -8.23
C PRO A 261 -2.78 -3.87 -7.83
N HIS A 262 -3.22 -4.68 -8.80
CA HIS A 262 -4.00 -5.89 -8.51
C HIS A 262 -3.21 -6.95 -7.72
N GLN A 263 -1.88 -6.99 -7.89
CA GLN A 263 -1.00 -7.88 -7.17
C GLN A 263 -0.79 -7.45 -5.70
N ALA A 264 -1.08 -6.19 -5.37
CA ALA A 264 -1.02 -5.66 -4.01
C ALA A 264 -2.40 -5.58 -3.32
N ALA A 265 -3.45 -6.17 -3.93
CA ALA A 265 -4.79 -6.16 -3.37
C ALA A 265 -4.79 -6.77 -1.94
N PRO A 266 -5.42 -6.11 -0.94
CA PRO A 266 -5.43 -6.56 0.45
C PRO A 266 -5.97 -7.98 0.63
N VAL A 267 -7.00 -8.32 -0.15
CA VAL A 267 -7.59 -9.65 -0.23
C VAL A 267 -7.83 -9.97 -1.70
N SER A 268 -7.43 -11.16 -2.14
CA SER A 268 -7.65 -11.63 -3.52
C SER A 268 -7.88 -13.13 -3.51
N GLY A 269 -8.79 -13.63 -4.34
CA GLY A 269 -9.02 -15.06 -4.47
C GLY A 269 -10.17 -15.37 -5.41
N LEU A 270 -10.59 -16.63 -5.41
CA LEU A 270 -11.70 -17.11 -6.24
C LEU A 270 -12.97 -17.21 -5.40
N LEU A 271 -14.10 -16.83 -5.99
CA LEU A 271 -15.41 -16.84 -5.35
C LEU A 271 -16.43 -17.32 -6.39
N ASP A 272 -17.33 -18.22 -5.99
CA ASP A 272 -18.49 -18.61 -6.79
C ASP A 272 -19.33 -17.38 -7.18
N GLN A 273 -20.05 -17.43 -8.29
CA GLN A 273 -20.98 -16.36 -8.64
C GLN A 273 -22.09 -16.22 -7.57
N CYS A 274 -22.08 -15.11 -6.84
CA CYS A 274 -23.06 -14.82 -5.79
C CYS A 274 -23.30 -13.32 -5.66
N VAL A 275 -24.26 -12.93 -4.82
CA VAL A 275 -24.39 -11.56 -4.34
C VAL A 275 -23.64 -11.47 -3.02
N ALA A 276 -22.66 -10.57 -2.94
CA ALA A 276 -21.88 -10.33 -1.74
C ALA A 276 -22.10 -8.92 -1.21
N THR A 277 -22.28 -8.78 0.10
CA THR A 277 -22.12 -7.50 0.78
C THR A 277 -20.74 -7.41 1.40
N PHE A 278 -20.20 -6.20 1.44
CA PHE A 278 -18.84 -5.93 1.89
C PHE A 278 -18.86 -4.78 2.89
N GLU A 279 -18.18 -4.98 4.02
CA GLU A 279 -17.96 -3.98 5.04
C GLU A 279 -16.49 -3.96 5.44
N ALA A 280 -15.89 -2.78 5.54
CA ALA A 280 -14.56 -2.58 6.09
C ALA A 280 -14.60 -1.46 7.13
N VAL A 281 -14.23 -1.79 8.38
CA VAL A 281 -14.20 -0.85 9.50
C VAL A 281 -12.79 -0.83 10.08
N MET A 282 -12.31 0.38 10.37
CA MET A 282 -11.01 0.58 10.99
C MET A 282 -11.16 1.50 12.20
N GLU A 283 -10.79 0.98 13.36
CA GLU A 283 -10.83 1.70 14.62
C GLU A 283 -9.43 1.75 15.22
N THR A 284 -9.14 2.88 15.85
CA THR A 284 -7.83 3.18 16.42
C THR A 284 -7.96 3.48 17.89
N PHE A 285 -7.00 2.99 18.68
CA PHE A 285 -6.96 3.18 20.12
C PHE A 285 -5.58 3.68 20.52
N PRO A 286 -5.49 4.69 21.41
CA PRO A 286 -4.21 5.11 21.96
C PRO A 286 -3.62 3.97 22.81
N LEU A 287 -2.32 3.72 22.67
CA LEU A 287 -1.59 2.78 23.53
C LEU A 287 -0.62 3.56 24.42
N PRO A 288 -0.60 3.32 25.75
CA PRO A 288 0.40 3.90 26.62
C PRO A 288 1.82 3.48 26.18
N ALA A 289 2.78 4.41 26.27
CA ALA A 289 4.19 4.08 26.06
C ALA A 289 4.64 3.06 27.12
N GLY A 290 5.09 1.88 26.70
CA GLY A 290 5.60 0.83 27.60
C GLY A 290 4.64 -0.31 27.92
N SER A 291 3.41 -0.31 27.40
CA SER A 291 2.53 -1.49 27.51
C SER A 291 3.10 -2.65 26.69
N GLN A 292 3.60 -3.69 27.35
CA GLN A 292 3.82 -4.97 26.69
C GLN A 292 2.46 -5.44 26.15
N VAL A 293 2.32 -5.49 24.83
CA VAL A 293 1.19 -6.19 24.21
C VAL A 293 1.48 -7.67 24.42
N LEU A 294 0.97 -8.22 25.52
CA LEU A 294 0.93 -9.66 25.72
C LEU A 294 0.23 -10.25 24.48
N PRO A 295 0.81 -11.27 23.81
CA PRO A 295 0.07 -11.98 22.80
C PRO A 295 -1.21 -12.48 23.47
N LEU A 296 -2.36 -12.13 22.88
CA LEU A 296 -3.66 -12.65 23.31
C LEU A 296 -3.59 -14.17 23.22
N GLN A 297 -3.22 -14.82 24.33
CA GLN A 297 -3.35 -16.26 24.48
C GLN A 297 -4.84 -16.53 24.36
N ARG A 298 -5.21 -17.42 23.43
CA ARG A 298 -6.55 -18.00 23.32
C ARG A 298 -7.01 -18.35 24.73
N GLN A 299 -7.99 -17.63 25.26
CA GLN A 299 -8.66 -18.06 26.48
C GLN A 299 -9.34 -19.39 26.14
N ALA A 300 -8.71 -20.46 26.61
CA ALA A 300 -9.32 -21.77 26.66
C ALA A 300 -10.60 -21.66 27.48
N ARG A 301 -11.70 -22.18 26.91
CA ARG A 301 -13.01 -22.31 27.54
C ARG A 301 -12.85 -22.89 28.95
N ILE A 302 -13.28 -22.13 29.96
CA ILE A 302 -13.70 -22.71 31.23
C ILE A 302 -15.01 -23.43 30.92
N SER A 303 -14.97 -24.75 31.00
CA SER A 303 -16.15 -25.61 30.98
C SER A 303 -16.55 -25.84 32.45
N LEU A 304 -17.79 -25.52 32.79
CA LEU A 304 -18.53 -26.24 33.82
C LEU A 304 -19.46 -27.21 33.09
#